data_AF-A0A3N5NIP4-F1
#
_entry.id   AF-A0A3N5NIP4-F1
#
_cell.length_a   1.000
_cell.length_b   1.000
_cell.length_c   1.000
_cell.angle_alpha   90.00
_cell.angle_beta   90.00
_cell.angle_gamma   90.00
#
_symmetry.space_group_name_H-M   'P 1'
#
loop_
_entity.id
_entity.type
_entity.pdbx_description
1 polymer ?
#
loop_
_entity_poly.entity_id
_entity_poly.type
_entity_poly.pdbx_seq_one_letter_code
_entity_poly.pdbx_strand_id
1 'polypeptide(L)'
;NLLVTVPLDFLYREESIYTRARQGNILAAAYRGVLIGFVGFNLLLYRDATFPSFGHVGLYTPVIVLLYLLAVRSLYRYEKAQVSEYVEDRAELYPDTSLQQAVQGYVVAAAAVVAAGIWLPFVAKDLARAMAWEQSFVATLFVAAITSAPEIVVTVAALRMGVVDLAIGNLFGSNLFDIAILAIDDLAYLPGPLFADVSIAHTASAFSAMMMSGLAVVGLVLRPPSRVFRTVSWISLLLLVVYLLNTLFLYL
;
A
#
# COMPACT_ATOMS: atom_id res chain seq x y z
N ASN A 1 2.83 0.69 -4.66
CA ASN A 1 2.30 -0.45 -3.90
C ASN A 1 1.33 -1.37 -4.65
N LEU A 2 0.09 -1.01 -5.03
CA LEU A 2 -0.81 -1.99 -5.71
C LEU A 2 -0.25 -2.67 -6.97
N LEU A 3 0.64 -2.03 -7.72
CA LEU A 3 1.30 -2.64 -8.89
C LEU A 3 2.20 -3.84 -8.51
N VAL A 4 2.61 -3.97 -7.25
CA VAL A 4 3.38 -5.12 -6.75
C VAL A 4 2.57 -6.42 -6.83
N THR A 5 1.23 -6.37 -6.92
CA THR A 5 0.43 -7.59 -7.21
C THR A 5 0.86 -8.26 -8.51
N VAL A 6 1.26 -7.49 -9.52
CA VAL A 6 1.61 -7.99 -10.86
C VAL A 6 2.82 -8.92 -10.84
N PRO A 7 4.00 -8.51 -10.33
CA PRO A 7 5.14 -9.42 -10.21
C PRO A 7 4.87 -10.55 -9.21
N LEU A 8 4.07 -10.35 -8.16
CA LEU A 8 3.74 -11.43 -7.23
C LEU A 8 2.89 -12.53 -7.88
N ASP A 9 1.90 -12.13 -8.68
CA ASP A 9 1.04 -13.04 -9.43
C ASP A 9 1.81 -13.77 -10.54
N PHE A 10 2.87 -13.15 -11.06
CA PHE A 10 3.84 -13.79 -11.95
C PHE A 10 4.75 -14.80 -11.21
N LEU A 11 5.23 -14.44 -10.02
CA LEU A 11 6.14 -15.29 -9.21
C LEU A 11 5.41 -16.51 -8.64
N TYR A 12 4.16 -16.34 -8.22
CA TYR A 12 3.33 -17.42 -7.70
C TYR A 12 2.59 -18.10 -8.86
N ARG A 13 3.16 -19.17 -9.41
CA ARG A 13 2.72 -19.82 -10.67
C ARG A 13 1.60 -20.85 -10.53
N GLU A 14 1.30 -21.31 -9.32
CA GLU A 14 0.34 -22.39 -9.11
C GLU A 14 -1.11 -21.92 -9.30
N GLU A 15 -1.52 -20.85 -8.61
CA GLU A 15 -2.90 -20.31 -8.63
C GLU A 15 -2.89 -18.78 -8.55
N SER A 16 -3.93 -18.11 -9.05
CA SER A 16 -4.05 -16.65 -8.92
C SER A 16 -3.92 -16.23 -7.45
N ILE A 17 -3.12 -15.19 -7.15
CA ILE A 17 -2.91 -14.74 -5.76
C ILE A 17 -4.24 -14.39 -5.09
N TYR A 18 -5.21 -13.92 -5.86
CA TYR A 18 -6.53 -13.54 -5.38
C TYR A 18 -7.37 -14.73 -4.89
N THR A 19 -7.08 -15.95 -5.35
CA THR A 19 -7.82 -17.17 -4.97
C THR A 19 -7.55 -17.59 -3.54
N ARG A 20 -6.34 -17.34 -3.04
CA ARG A 20 -5.88 -17.66 -1.68
C ARG A 20 -6.16 -16.54 -0.67
N ALA A 21 -6.63 -15.38 -1.13
CA ALA A 21 -6.84 -14.22 -0.29
C ALA A 21 -8.10 -14.34 0.57
N ARG A 22 -7.97 -14.13 1.88
CA ARG A 22 -9.13 -14.10 2.79
C ARG A 22 -9.98 -12.86 2.60
N GLN A 23 -11.22 -12.93 3.08
CA GLN A 23 -12.19 -11.83 3.03
C GLN A 23 -11.72 -10.57 3.80
N GLY A 24 -10.85 -10.70 4.81
CA GLY A 24 -10.24 -9.55 5.51
C GLY A 24 -9.48 -8.62 4.55
N ASN A 25 -8.84 -9.18 3.53
CA ASN A 25 -8.13 -8.41 2.51
C ASN A 25 -9.10 -7.59 1.63
N ILE A 26 -10.35 -8.06 1.46
CA ILE A 26 -11.40 -7.31 0.74
C ILE A 26 -11.75 -6.05 1.52
N LEU A 27 -11.91 -6.17 2.85
CA LEU A 27 -12.18 -5.02 3.71
C LEU A 27 -11.04 -4.01 3.67
N ALA A 28 -9.78 -4.47 3.78
CA ALA A 28 -8.62 -3.60 3.67
C ALA A 28 -8.57 -2.85 2.32
N ALA A 29 -8.79 -3.55 1.20
CA ALA A 29 -8.84 -2.96 -0.14
C ALA A 29 -10.01 -1.96 -0.30
N ALA A 30 -11.17 -2.25 0.28
CA ALA A 30 -12.34 -1.39 0.24
C ALA A 30 -12.14 -0.11 1.07
N TYR A 31 -11.66 -0.22 2.32
CA TYR A 31 -11.35 0.95 3.15
C TYR A 31 -10.28 1.83 2.53
N ARG A 32 -9.28 1.25 1.89
CA ARG A 32 -8.30 1.98 1.08
C ARG A 32 -8.99 2.78 -0.03
N GLY A 33 -9.89 2.16 -0.79
CA GLY A 33 -10.67 2.83 -1.84
C GLY A 33 -11.45 4.04 -1.31
N VAL A 34 -12.08 3.91 -0.14
CA VAL A 34 -12.81 5.00 0.52
C VAL A 34 -11.86 6.13 0.93
N LEU A 35 -10.74 5.80 1.60
CA LEU A 35 -9.76 6.79 2.06
C LEU A 35 -9.11 7.56 0.90
N ILE A 36 -8.70 6.87 -0.17
CA ILE A 36 -8.11 7.55 -1.33
C ILE A 36 -9.15 8.34 -2.13
N GLY A 37 -10.40 7.89 -2.18
CA GLY A 37 -11.51 8.67 -2.72
C GLY A 37 -11.75 9.95 -1.93
N PHE A 38 -11.68 9.89 -0.59
CA PHE A 38 -11.76 11.06 0.27
C PHE A 38 -10.59 12.03 0.02
N VAL A 39 -9.36 11.52 -0.10
CA VAL A 39 -8.19 12.34 -0.45
C VAL A 39 -8.36 13.02 -1.81
N GLY A 40 -8.71 12.25 -2.86
CA GLY A 40 -8.92 12.79 -4.20
C GLY A 40 -10.03 13.85 -4.26
N PHE A 41 -11.12 13.66 -3.51
CA PHE A 41 -12.18 14.65 -3.38
C PHE A 41 -11.70 15.93 -2.68
N ASN A 42 -10.92 15.82 -1.59
CA ASN A 42 -10.41 17.00 -0.89
C ASN A 42 -9.35 17.76 -1.71
N LEU A 43 -8.55 17.07 -2.54
CA LEU A 43 -7.63 17.72 -3.48
C LEU A 43 -8.38 18.61 -4.50
N LEU A 44 -9.60 18.24 -4.91
CA LEU A 44 -10.43 19.09 -5.77
C LEU A 44 -10.98 20.32 -5.04
N LEU A 45 -11.26 20.18 -3.74
CA LEU A 45 -11.88 21.21 -2.91
C LEU A 45 -10.90 22.30 -2.49
N TYR A 46 -9.65 21.95 -2.20
CA TYR A 46 -8.59 22.90 -1.78
C TYR A 46 -7.99 23.72 -2.93
N ARG A 47 -8.64 23.74 -4.10
CA ARG A 47 -8.27 24.54 -5.28
C ARG A 47 -8.30 26.04 -5.01
N ASP A 48 -9.27 26.49 -4.22
CA ASP A 48 -9.39 27.86 -3.77
C ASP A 48 -9.12 27.87 -2.26
N ALA A 49 -8.12 28.64 -1.81
CA ALA A 49 -7.54 28.65 -0.45
C ALA A 49 -8.51 29.03 0.70
N THR A 50 -9.82 28.98 0.46
CA THR A 50 -10.90 29.31 1.38
C THR A 50 -11.42 28.11 2.16
N PHE A 51 -10.90 26.90 1.91
CA PHE A 51 -11.32 25.72 2.65
C PHE A 51 -10.87 25.77 4.11
N PRO A 52 -11.74 25.43 5.08
CA PRO A 52 -11.44 25.60 6.48
C PRO A 52 -10.29 24.70 6.93
N SER A 53 -9.25 25.33 7.48
CA SER A 53 -8.10 24.71 8.15
C SER A 53 -8.03 25.15 9.62
N PHE A 54 -7.40 24.35 10.46
CA PHE A 54 -7.00 24.76 11.82
C PHE A 54 -5.52 25.11 11.81
N GLY A 55 -5.21 26.39 11.64
CA GLY A 55 -3.83 26.84 11.43
C GLY A 55 -3.29 26.32 10.10
N HIS A 56 -2.13 25.66 10.14
CA HIS A 56 -1.51 25.03 8.97
C HIS A 56 -2.09 23.65 8.63
N VAL A 57 -2.96 23.08 9.47
CA VAL A 57 -3.47 21.71 9.29
C VAL A 57 -4.85 21.75 8.65
N GLY A 58 -5.04 21.01 7.55
CA GLY A 58 -6.33 20.91 6.87
C GLY A 58 -7.36 20.14 7.69
N LEU A 59 -8.65 20.53 7.61
CA LEU A 59 -9.73 19.79 8.30
C LEU A 59 -9.90 18.33 7.82
N TYR A 60 -9.34 17.98 6.66
CA TYR A 60 -9.33 16.59 6.19
C TYR A 60 -8.45 15.69 7.05
N THR A 61 -7.41 16.22 7.70
CA THR A 61 -6.42 15.43 8.47
C THR A 61 -7.04 14.64 9.63
N PRO A 62 -7.81 15.25 10.55
CA PRO A 62 -8.49 14.48 11.60
C PRO A 62 -9.50 13.47 11.02
N VAL A 63 -10.11 13.75 9.86
CA VAL A 63 -11.03 12.82 9.20
C VAL A 63 -10.28 11.62 8.60
N ILE A 64 -9.11 11.83 7.97
CA ILE A 64 -8.25 10.75 7.48
C ILE A 64 -7.85 9.84 8.64
N VAL A 65 -7.39 10.41 9.77
CA VAL A 65 -7.02 9.65 10.96
C VAL A 65 -8.22 8.87 11.50
N LEU A 66 -9.39 9.49 11.62
CA LEU A 66 -10.60 8.82 12.09
C LEU A 66 -11.00 7.65 11.17
N LEU A 67 -11.04 7.88 9.86
CA LEU A 67 -11.37 6.85 8.87
C LEU A 67 -10.35 5.71 8.89
N TYR A 68 -9.06 6.01 9.04
CA TYR A 68 -8.00 5.01 9.20
C TYR A 68 -8.19 4.18 10.48
N LEU A 69 -8.42 4.83 11.64
CA LEU A 69 -8.67 4.13 12.90
C LEU A 69 -9.94 3.28 12.85
N LEU A 70 -11.00 3.75 12.18
CA LEU A 70 -12.21 2.97 11.93
C LEU A 70 -11.91 1.76 11.05
N ALA A 71 -11.11 1.92 9.99
CA ALA A 71 -10.70 0.83 9.12
C ALA A 71 -9.88 -0.22 9.88
N VAL A 72 -8.86 0.19 10.64
CA VAL A 72 -8.04 -0.71 11.47
C VAL A 72 -8.88 -1.41 12.53
N ARG A 73 -9.77 -0.70 13.21
CA ARG A 73 -10.67 -1.29 14.22
C ARG A 73 -11.63 -2.30 13.60
N SER A 74 -12.17 -2.00 12.42
CA SER A 74 -13.06 -2.89 11.68
C SER A 74 -12.31 -4.16 11.25
N LEU A 75 -11.12 -4.00 10.67
CA LEU A 75 -10.26 -5.10 10.26
C LEU A 75 -9.87 -5.99 11.45
N TYR A 76 -9.42 -5.39 12.56
CA TYR A 76 -9.08 -6.13 13.78
C TYR A 76 -10.27 -6.94 14.31
N ARG A 77 -11.48 -6.34 14.35
CA ARG A 77 -12.68 -7.04 14.80
C ARG A 77 -13.06 -8.19 13.88
N TYR A 78 -12.92 -7.98 12.57
CA TYR A 78 -13.20 -8.99 11.55
C TYR A 78 -12.21 -10.16 11.65
N GLU A 79 -10.91 -9.87 11.70
CA GLU A 79 -9.88 -10.89 11.83
C GLU A 79 -10.02 -11.64 13.15
N LYS A 80 -10.21 -10.95 14.28
CA LYS A 80 -10.41 -11.58 15.59
C LYS A 80 -11.59 -12.55 15.62
N ALA A 81 -12.67 -12.26 14.90
CA ALA A 81 -13.81 -13.17 14.79
C ALA A 81 -13.48 -14.44 13.98
N GLN A 82 -12.44 -14.41 13.14
CA GLN A 82 -11.93 -15.52 12.33
C GLN A 82 -10.60 -16.10 12.84
N VAL A 83 -10.06 -15.61 13.96
CA VAL A 83 -8.75 -16.02 14.50
C VAL A 83 -8.71 -17.50 14.91
N SER A 84 -9.85 -18.12 15.26
CA SER A 84 -9.88 -19.52 15.70
C SER A 84 -9.39 -20.49 14.61
N GLU A 85 -9.68 -20.22 13.34
CA GLU A 85 -9.20 -21.03 12.20
C GLU A 85 -7.72 -20.73 11.86
N TYR A 86 -7.19 -19.58 12.29
CA TYR A 86 -5.83 -19.14 11.97
C TYR A 86 -4.76 -19.69 12.92
N VAL A 87 -5.08 -19.82 14.20
CA VAL A 87 -4.12 -20.26 15.22
C VAL A 87 -3.84 -21.75 15.11
N GLU A 88 -4.84 -22.58 14.77
CA GLU A 88 -4.65 -24.04 14.63
C GLU A 88 -3.69 -24.40 13.48
N ASP A 89 -3.89 -23.88 12.27
CA ASP A 89 -3.02 -24.19 11.10
C ASP A 89 -1.57 -23.69 11.24
N ARG A 90 -1.31 -22.66 12.08
CA ARG A 90 0.00 -21.99 12.17
C ARG A 90 0.79 -22.33 13.42
N ALA A 91 0.12 -22.70 14.52
CA ALA A 91 0.80 -23.21 15.71
C ALA A 91 1.62 -24.47 15.40
N GLU A 92 1.21 -25.25 14.39
CA GLU A 92 1.95 -26.44 13.93
C GLU A 92 3.28 -26.12 13.24
N LEU A 93 3.46 -24.90 12.68
CA LEU A 93 4.65 -24.57 11.88
C LEU A 93 5.88 -24.23 12.73
N TYR A 94 5.67 -23.78 13.97
CA TYR A 94 6.72 -23.38 14.91
C TYR A 94 6.40 -23.83 16.35
N PRO A 95 6.30 -25.15 16.61
CA PRO A 95 5.78 -25.69 17.86
C PRO A 95 6.63 -25.32 19.10
N ASP A 96 7.93 -25.09 18.90
CA ASP A 96 8.88 -24.84 20.00
C ASP A 96 9.19 -23.35 20.24
N THR A 97 8.52 -22.43 19.54
CA THR A 97 8.83 -21.00 19.64
C THR A 97 8.01 -20.33 20.75
N SER A 98 8.68 -19.89 21.81
CA SER A 98 8.04 -19.10 22.86
C SER A 98 7.61 -17.71 22.37
N LEU A 99 6.57 -17.12 22.98
CA LEU A 99 6.13 -15.76 22.66
C LEU A 99 7.27 -14.74 22.77
N GLN A 100 8.16 -14.89 23.76
CA GLN A 100 9.30 -14.01 23.94
C GLN A 100 10.27 -14.10 22.75
N GLN A 101 10.60 -15.31 22.29
CA GLN A 101 11.45 -15.50 21.11
C GLN A 101 10.79 -14.94 19.85
N ALA A 102 9.48 -15.14 19.68
CA ALA A 102 8.74 -14.58 18.56
C ALA A 102 8.76 -13.05 18.56
N VAL A 103 8.51 -12.41 19.71
CA VAL A 103 8.55 -10.95 19.85
C VAL A 103 9.96 -10.41 19.62
N GLN A 104 10.99 -11.06 20.18
CA GLN A 104 12.39 -10.65 19.96
C GLN A 104 12.79 -10.76 18.48
N GLY A 105 12.49 -11.90 17.85
CA GLY A 105 12.75 -12.10 16.44
C GLY A 105 12.03 -11.07 15.56
N TYR A 106 10.76 -10.79 15.86
CA TYR A 106 9.98 -9.76 15.18
C TYR A 106 10.61 -8.37 15.33
N VAL A 107 10.95 -7.95 16.55
CA VAL A 107 11.53 -6.62 16.81
C VAL A 107 12.87 -6.44 16.09
N VAL A 108 13.74 -7.46 16.15
CA VAL A 108 15.05 -7.41 15.45
C VAL A 108 14.87 -7.33 13.94
N ALA A 109 14.00 -8.16 13.37
CA ALA A 109 13.72 -8.14 11.94
C ALA A 109 13.08 -6.81 11.50
N ALA A 110 12.10 -6.31 12.25
CA ALA A 110 11.44 -5.03 11.98
C ALA A 110 12.43 -3.87 12.04
N ALA A 111 13.29 -3.83 13.07
CA ALA A 111 14.33 -2.81 13.19
C ALA A 111 15.31 -2.83 12.01
N ALA A 112 15.74 -4.02 11.58
CA ALA A 112 16.62 -4.16 10.41
C ALA A 112 15.94 -3.67 9.12
N VAL A 113 14.66 -4.02 8.91
CA VAL A 113 13.88 -3.56 7.74
C VAL A 113 13.68 -2.05 7.77
N VAL A 114 13.34 -1.47 8.92
CA VAL A 114 13.18 -0.02 9.08
C VAL A 114 14.50 0.72 8.84
N ALA A 115 15.60 0.26 9.43
CA ALA A 115 16.92 0.87 9.24
C ALA A 115 17.34 0.83 7.76
N ALA A 116 17.14 -0.31 7.08
CA ALA A 116 17.41 -0.42 5.66
C ALA A 116 16.49 0.48 4.82
N GLY A 117 15.19 0.53 5.14
CA GLY A 117 14.21 1.38 4.46
C GLY A 117 14.52 2.87 4.57
N ILE A 118 14.99 3.33 5.74
CA ILE A 118 15.43 4.71 5.95
C ILE A 118 16.72 5.01 5.17
N TRP A 119 17.64 4.03 5.06
CA TRP A 119 18.94 4.26 4.43
C TRP A 119 18.90 4.24 2.89
N LEU A 120 18.05 3.40 2.28
CA LEU A 120 17.96 3.22 0.83
C LEU A 120 17.77 4.52 0.02
N PRO A 121 16.93 5.49 0.42
CA PRO A 121 16.76 6.75 -0.31
C PRO A 121 18.06 7.55 -0.44
N PHE A 122 18.91 7.52 0.60
CA PHE A 122 20.20 8.21 0.58
C PHE A 122 21.17 7.53 -0.38
N VAL A 123 21.24 6.20 -0.34
CA VAL A 123 22.08 5.42 -1.25
C VAL A 123 21.71 5.67 -2.71
N ALA A 124 20.42 5.71 -3.03
CA ALA A 124 19.97 5.99 -4.40
C ALA A 124 20.27 7.41 -4.86
N LYS A 125 20.16 8.40 -3.97
CA LYS A 125 20.55 9.78 -4.26
C LYS A 125 22.03 9.88 -4.61
N ASP A 126 22.89 9.19 -3.86
CA ASP A 126 24.33 9.19 -4.12
C ASP A 126 24.68 8.42 -5.40
N LEU A 127 24.02 7.29 -5.66
CA LEU A 127 24.18 6.55 -6.92
C LEU A 127 23.79 7.42 -8.12
N ALA A 128 22.66 8.13 -8.04
CA ALA A 128 22.22 8.97 -9.14
C ALA A 128 23.16 10.13 -9.43
N ARG A 129 23.75 10.74 -8.39
CA ARG A 129 24.80 11.75 -8.53
C ARG A 129 26.03 11.18 -9.23
N ALA A 130 26.47 9.99 -8.83
CA ALA A 130 27.62 9.32 -9.44
C ALA A 130 27.37 8.96 -10.93
N MET A 131 26.12 8.60 -11.27
CA MET A 131 25.71 8.24 -12.62
C MET A 131 25.31 9.45 -13.50
N ALA A 132 25.42 10.67 -12.98
CA ALA A 132 25.00 11.92 -13.64
C ALA A 132 23.55 11.89 -14.16
N TRP A 133 22.65 11.26 -13.41
CA TRP A 133 21.22 11.27 -13.73
C TRP A 133 20.58 12.61 -13.35
N GLU A 134 19.57 13.03 -14.14
CA GLU A 134 18.78 14.20 -13.77
C GLU A 134 18.07 13.99 -12.42
N GLN A 135 18.09 15.02 -11.57
CA GLN A 135 17.45 14.98 -10.25
C GLN A 135 15.95 14.65 -10.34
N SER A 136 15.29 15.06 -11.42
CA SER A 136 13.88 14.79 -11.71
C SER A 136 13.57 13.29 -11.83
N PHE A 137 14.43 12.54 -12.53
CA PHE A 137 14.30 11.09 -12.74
C PHE A 137 14.44 10.30 -11.42
N VAL A 138 15.35 10.74 -10.55
CA VAL A 138 15.60 10.12 -9.24
C VAL A 138 14.44 10.40 -8.29
N ALA A 139 13.93 11.63 -8.29
CA ALA A 139 12.86 12.07 -7.41
C ALA A 139 11.54 11.32 -7.66
N THR A 140 11.28 10.89 -8.89
CA THR A 140 9.99 10.31 -9.28
C THR A 140 10.00 8.80 -9.34
N LEU A 141 10.95 8.17 -10.05
CA LEU A 141 10.97 6.72 -10.24
C LEU A 141 11.69 6.00 -9.09
N PHE A 142 12.84 6.53 -8.65
CA PHE A 142 13.65 5.89 -7.60
C PHE A 142 13.00 6.03 -6.23
N VAL A 143 12.48 7.21 -5.88
CA VAL A 143 11.80 7.40 -4.58
C VAL A 143 10.63 6.42 -4.44
N ALA A 144 9.73 6.35 -5.42
CA ALA A 144 8.58 5.44 -5.37
C ALA A 144 8.99 3.95 -5.30
N ALA A 145 10.04 3.55 -6.03
CA ALA A 145 10.54 2.19 -5.99
C ALA A 145 11.17 1.84 -4.64
N ILE A 146 11.95 2.77 -4.06
CA ILE A 146 12.66 2.58 -2.80
C ILE A 146 11.71 2.56 -1.62
N THR A 147 10.74 3.45 -1.58
CA THR A 147 9.75 3.48 -0.49
C THR A 147 8.82 2.27 -0.53
N SER A 148 8.73 1.56 -1.66
CA SER A 148 7.97 0.31 -1.79
C SER A 148 8.85 -0.95 -1.62
N ALA A 149 10.18 -0.79 -1.52
CA ALA A 149 11.11 -1.91 -1.51
C ALA A 149 11.00 -2.78 -0.24
N PRO A 150 10.91 -2.21 0.99
CA PRO A 150 10.67 -2.99 2.20
C PRO A 150 9.42 -3.87 2.09
N GLU A 151 8.33 -3.33 1.56
CA GLU A 151 7.06 -4.01 1.37
C GLU A 151 7.21 -5.17 0.39
N ILE A 152 7.89 -4.95 -0.74
CA ILE A 152 8.17 -6.01 -1.72
C ILE A 152 8.96 -7.14 -1.06
N VAL A 153 10.01 -6.82 -0.30
CA VAL A 153 10.86 -7.82 0.36
C VAL A 153 10.06 -8.65 1.37
N VAL A 154 9.29 -8.00 2.24
CA VAL A 154 8.43 -8.69 3.23
C VAL A 154 7.37 -9.54 2.53
N THR A 155 6.77 -9.04 1.45
CA THR A 155 5.73 -9.75 0.70
C THR A 155 6.29 -10.99 -0.01
N VAL A 156 7.45 -10.85 -0.67
CA VAL A 156 8.14 -11.97 -1.34
C VAL A 156 8.62 -13.00 -0.31
N ALA A 157 9.11 -12.57 0.86
CA ALA A 157 9.47 -13.49 1.94
C ALA A 157 8.25 -14.30 2.43
N ALA A 158 7.10 -13.64 2.64
CA ALA A 158 5.86 -14.31 3.03
C ALA A 158 5.39 -15.33 1.97
N LEU A 159 5.48 -14.99 0.68
CA LEU A 159 5.20 -15.93 -0.41
C LEU A 159 6.14 -17.14 -0.41
N ARG A 160 7.45 -16.93 -0.20
CA ARG A 160 8.44 -18.02 -0.15
C ARG A 160 8.21 -18.96 1.03
N MET A 161 7.63 -18.46 2.11
CA MET A 161 7.19 -19.27 3.26
C MET A 161 5.82 -19.93 3.06
N GLY A 162 5.18 -19.80 1.90
CA GLY A 162 3.84 -20.33 1.62
C GLY A 162 2.72 -19.61 2.37
N VAL A 163 2.99 -18.43 2.94
CA VAL A 163 2.04 -17.64 3.73
C VAL A 163 1.39 -16.57 2.84
N VAL A 164 0.69 -17.01 1.80
CA VAL A 164 0.12 -16.12 0.76
C VAL A 164 -0.83 -15.08 1.33
N ASP A 165 -1.65 -15.44 2.31
CA ASP A 165 -2.58 -14.51 2.94
C ASP A 165 -1.87 -13.38 3.70
N LEU A 166 -0.75 -13.66 4.37
CA LEU A 166 0.08 -12.63 5.01
C LEU A 166 0.73 -11.71 3.97
N ALA A 167 1.16 -12.27 2.83
CA ALA A 167 1.74 -11.50 1.73
C ALA A 167 0.70 -10.49 1.19
N ILE A 168 -0.53 -10.95 0.99
CA ILE A 168 -1.64 -10.13 0.51
C ILE A 168 -2.09 -9.11 1.55
N GLY A 169 -2.18 -9.52 2.82
CA GLY A 169 -2.49 -8.64 3.95
C GLY A 169 -1.45 -7.53 4.13
N ASN A 170 -0.16 -7.84 3.96
CA ASN A 170 0.91 -6.84 3.95
C ASN A 170 0.67 -5.81 2.83
N LEU A 171 0.35 -6.28 1.62
CA LEU A 171 0.16 -5.41 0.47
C LEU A 171 -1.05 -4.48 0.63
N PHE A 172 -2.19 -4.96 1.11
CA PHE A 172 -3.38 -4.13 1.29
C PHE A 172 -3.33 -3.29 2.57
N GLY A 173 -2.70 -3.80 3.62
CA GLY A 173 -2.51 -3.12 4.90
C GLY A 173 -1.53 -1.95 4.80
N SER A 174 -0.36 -2.13 4.18
CA SER A 174 0.61 -1.03 3.97
C SER A 174 -0.01 0.07 3.11
N ASN A 175 -0.71 -0.32 2.06
CA ASN A 175 -1.46 0.57 1.19
C ASN A 175 -2.54 1.42 1.90
N LEU A 176 -3.11 0.91 3.00
CA LEU A 176 -4.06 1.63 3.83
C LEU A 176 -3.32 2.59 4.78
N PHE A 177 -2.20 2.13 5.34
CA PHE A 177 -1.31 2.94 6.18
C PHE A 177 -0.69 4.11 5.40
N ASP A 178 -0.32 3.94 4.13
CA ASP A 178 0.20 4.99 3.26
C ASP A 178 -0.72 6.22 3.20
N ILE A 179 -2.04 6.00 3.26
CA ILE A 179 -3.00 7.13 3.25
C ILE A 179 -3.03 7.83 4.62
N ALA A 180 -2.80 7.11 5.70
CA ALA A 180 -2.64 7.71 7.03
C ALA A 180 -1.35 8.53 7.14
N ILE A 181 -0.30 8.19 6.38
CA ILE A 181 0.92 9.00 6.31
C ILE A 181 0.62 10.41 5.80
N LEU A 182 -0.35 10.60 4.88
CA LEU A 182 -0.74 11.95 4.43
C LEU A 182 -1.22 12.86 5.57
N ALA A 183 -1.85 12.29 6.60
CA ALA A 183 -2.24 13.05 7.79
C ALA A 183 -1.02 13.46 8.62
N ILE A 184 0.02 12.62 8.67
CA ILE A 184 1.29 12.94 9.33
C ILE A 184 2.04 14.01 8.54
N ASP A 185 2.06 13.89 7.21
CA ASP A 185 2.69 14.85 6.32
C ASP A 185 2.03 16.23 6.44
N ASP A 186 0.69 16.29 6.51
CA ASP A 186 -0.05 17.54 6.72
C ASP A 186 0.28 18.20 8.07
N LEU A 187 0.46 17.40 9.13
CA LEU A 187 0.88 17.94 10.44
C LEU A 187 2.31 18.50 10.40
N ALA A 188 3.20 17.86 9.65
CA ALA A 188 4.60 18.25 9.50
C ALA A 188 4.81 19.41 8.51
N TYR A 189 3.87 19.62 7.59
CA TYR A 189 3.93 20.66 6.58
C TYR A 189 3.48 22.03 7.13
N LEU A 190 4.46 22.85 7.54
CA LEU A 190 4.21 24.12 8.23
C LEU A 190 3.66 25.30 7.39
N PRO A 191 3.92 25.42 6.06
CA PRO A 191 3.50 26.60 5.29
C PRO A 191 1.98 26.83 5.22
N GLY A 192 1.18 25.77 5.34
CA GLY A 192 -0.28 25.80 5.21
C GLY A 192 -0.82 24.38 5.07
N PRO A 193 -2.12 24.19 4.75
CA PRO A 193 -2.67 22.87 4.50
C PRO A 193 -1.95 22.22 3.31
N LEU A 194 -1.43 21.01 3.48
CA LEU A 194 -0.67 20.28 2.46
C LEU A 194 -1.40 20.26 1.10
N PHE A 195 -2.70 20.00 1.09
CA PHE A 195 -3.48 19.88 -0.15
C PHE A 195 -3.66 21.20 -0.90
N ALA A 196 -3.41 22.35 -0.27
CA ALA A 196 -3.42 23.65 -0.95
C ALA A 196 -2.19 23.82 -1.87
N ASP A 197 -1.07 23.19 -1.52
CA ASP A 197 0.20 23.29 -2.25
C ASP A 197 0.49 22.07 -3.13
N VAL A 198 -0.40 21.08 -3.13
CA VAL A 198 -0.33 19.89 -4.00
C VAL A 198 -0.91 20.21 -5.38
N SER A 199 -0.17 19.86 -6.43
CA SER A 199 -0.65 19.99 -7.81
C SER A 199 -1.92 19.18 -8.07
N ILE A 200 -2.92 19.80 -8.72
CA ILE A 200 -4.18 19.16 -9.09
C ILE A 200 -3.99 17.94 -10.02
N ALA A 201 -2.83 17.83 -10.68
CA ALA A 201 -2.48 16.65 -11.46
C ALA A 201 -2.55 15.36 -10.61
N HIS A 202 -2.23 15.44 -9.31
CA HIS A 202 -2.29 14.29 -8.40
C HIS A 202 -3.71 13.82 -8.07
N THR A 203 -4.74 14.61 -8.39
CA THR A 203 -6.14 14.16 -8.32
C THR A 203 -6.39 12.99 -9.27
N ALA A 204 -5.79 13.03 -10.47
CA ALA A 204 -5.87 11.90 -11.40
C ALA A 204 -5.24 10.64 -10.79
N SER A 205 -4.11 10.80 -10.08
CA SER A 205 -3.46 9.70 -9.36
C SER A 205 -4.34 9.11 -8.26
N ALA A 206 -5.03 9.96 -7.49
CA ALA A 206 -5.96 9.51 -6.46
C ALA A 206 -7.13 8.72 -7.06
N PHE A 207 -7.74 9.20 -8.15
CA PHE A 207 -8.82 8.47 -8.84
C PHE A 207 -8.34 7.17 -9.50
N SER A 208 -7.17 7.16 -10.13
CA SER A 208 -6.58 5.93 -10.67
C SER A 208 -6.30 4.92 -9.56
N ALA A 209 -5.74 5.36 -8.42
CA ALA A 209 -5.52 4.49 -7.27
C ALA A 209 -6.84 3.99 -6.63
N MET A 210 -7.90 4.80 -6.64
CA MET A 210 -9.25 4.39 -6.24
C MET A 210 -9.80 3.31 -7.16
N MET A 211 -9.69 3.50 -8.49
CA MET A 211 -10.09 2.52 -9.49
C MET A 211 -9.31 1.21 -9.33
N MET A 212 -8.00 1.28 -9.13
CA MET A 212 -7.15 0.12 -8.85
C MET A 212 -7.58 -0.60 -7.57
N SER A 213 -7.98 0.12 -6.52
CA SER A 213 -8.50 -0.48 -5.29
C SER A 213 -9.82 -1.20 -5.53
N GLY A 214 -10.71 -0.63 -6.34
CA GLY A 214 -11.95 -1.28 -6.77
C GLY A 214 -11.70 -2.54 -7.60
N LEU A 215 -10.77 -2.50 -8.56
CA LEU A 215 -10.36 -3.67 -9.33
C LEU A 215 -9.75 -4.77 -8.44
N ALA A 216 -8.98 -4.38 -7.42
CA ALA A 216 -8.45 -5.33 -6.45
C ALA A 216 -9.58 -5.98 -5.63
N VAL A 217 -10.57 -5.21 -5.16
CA VAL A 217 -11.77 -5.74 -4.50
C VAL A 217 -12.51 -6.73 -5.41
N VAL A 218 -12.75 -6.35 -6.67
CA VAL A 218 -13.36 -7.24 -7.68
C VAL A 218 -12.56 -8.52 -7.83
N GLY A 219 -11.23 -8.43 -7.87
CA GLY A 219 -10.38 -9.60 -7.97
C GLY A 219 -10.42 -10.52 -6.76
N LEU A 220 -10.43 -9.96 -5.56
CA LEU A 220 -10.54 -10.70 -4.31
C LEU A 220 -11.92 -11.34 -4.12
N VAL A 221 -12.98 -10.75 -4.66
CA VAL A 221 -14.36 -11.29 -4.63
C VAL A 221 -14.55 -12.37 -5.69
N LEU A 222 -14.17 -12.10 -6.94
CA LEU A 222 -14.38 -13.03 -8.06
C LEU A 222 -13.44 -14.23 -8.01
N ARG A 223 -12.28 -14.10 -7.35
CA ARG A 223 -11.24 -15.14 -7.22
C ARG A 223 -11.01 -15.90 -8.53
N PRO A 224 -10.72 -15.19 -9.65
CA PRO A 224 -10.75 -15.82 -10.96
C PRO A 224 -9.67 -16.91 -11.05
N PRO A 225 -10.05 -18.13 -11.43
CA PRO A 225 -9.10 -19.22 -11.67
C PRO A 225 -8.35 -19.05 -13.00
N SER A 226 -8.89 -18.23 -13.90
CA SER A 226 -8.34 -18.01 -15.24
C SER A 226 -7.14 -17.05 -15.21
N ARG A 227 -6.02 -17.52 -15.79
CA ARG A 227 -4.82 -16.72 -16.04
C ARG A 227 -4.71 -16.37 -17.52
N VAL A 228 -4.35 -15.13 -17.81
CA VAL A 228 -4.00 -14.69 -19.17
C VAL A 228 -2.61 -15.24 -19.50
N PHE A 229 -2.51 -15.95 -20.63
CA PHE A 229 -1.30 -16.68 -21.07
C PHE A 229 -0.70 -17.65 -20.03
N ARG A 230 -1.50 -18.16 -19.08
CA ARG A 230 -1.04 -18.98 -17.92
C ARG A 230 -0.07 -18.27 -16.96
N THR A 231 0.13 -16.96 -17.12
CA THR A 231 1.16 -16.24 -16.38
C THR A 231 0.57 -15.34 -15.31
N VAL A 232 -0.38 -14.47 -15.69
CA VAL A 232 -0.87 -13.38 -14.84
C VAL A 232 -2.39 -13.30 -14.88
N SER A 233 -3.04 -12.95 -13.77
CA SER A 233 -4.48 -12.69 -13.69
C SER A 233 -4.88 -11.48 -14.55
N TRP A 234 -6.08 -11.52 -15.13
CA TRP A 234 -6.61 -10.38 -15.88
C TRP A 234 -6.78 -9.13 -15.00
N ILE A 235 -7.02 -9.28 -13.69
CA ILE A 235 -7.07 -8.15 -12.74
C ILE A 235 -5.70 -7.49 -12.65
N SER A 236 -4.63 -8.27 -12.47
CA SER A 236 -3.27 -7.75 -12.40
C SER A 236 -2.89 -7.00 -13.68
N LEU A 237 -3.32 -7.48 -14.85
CA LEU A 237 -3.14 -6.76 -16.11
C LEU A 237 -3.94 -5.44 -16.17
N LEU A 238 -5.19 -5.42 -15.70
CA LEU A 238 -5.97 -4.18 -15.63
C LEU A 238 -5.35 -3.17 -14.66
N LEU A 239 -4.85 -3.62 -13.50
CA LEU A 239 -4.12 -2.78 -12.56
C LEU A 239 -2.88 -2.16 -13.22
N LEU A 240 -2.12 -2.95 -14.00
CA LEU A 240 -0.98 -2.45 -14.76
C LEU A 240 -1.41 -1.41 -15.80
N VAL A 241 -2.48 -1.66 -16.55
CA VAL A 241 -3.00 -0.73 -17.57
C VAL A 241 -3.42 0.60 -16.93
N VAL A 242 -4.19 0.57 -15.83
CA VAL A 242 -4.62 1.80 -15.14
C VAL A 242 -3.41 2.59 -14.62
N TYR A 243 -2.40 1.90 -14.08
CA TYR A 243 -1.17 2.55 -13.63
C TYR A 243 -0.39 3.19 -14.78
N LEU A 244 -0.23 2.48 -15.90
CA LEU A 244 0.48 3.00 -17.08
C LEU A 244 -0.25 4.20 -17.68
N LEU A 245 -1.58 4.15 -17.77
CA LEU A 245 -2.39 5.29 -18.23
C LEU A 245 -2.25 6.51 -17.32
N ASN A 246 -2.27 6.32 -15.99
CA ASN A 246 -2.03 7.40 -15.04
C ASN A 246 -0.62 7.99 -15.19
N THR A 247 0.39 7.13 -15.33
CA THR A 247 1.77 7.57 -15.53
C THR A 247 1.91 8.36 -16.82
N LEU A 248 1.30 7.87 -17.90
CA LEU A 248 1.28 8.57 -19.19
C LEU A 248 0.63 9.95 -19.08
N PHE A 249 -0.50 10.06 -18.36
CA PHE A 249 -1.22 11.32 -18.16
C PHE A 249 -0.46 12.33 -17.29
N LEU A 250 0.36 11.88 -16.34
CA LEU A 250 1.13 12.78 -15.46
C LEU A 250 2.42 13.31 -16.08
N TYR A 251 3.02 12.55 -17.00
CA TYR A 251 4.35 12.84 -17.54
C TYR A 251 4.37 13.22 -19.03
N LEU A 252 3.22 13.18 -19.72
CA LEU A 252 3.02 13.78 -21.06
C LEU A 252 2.09 14.99 -20.97
#